data_AF-A0A1H9JVZ3-F1
#
_entry.id   AF-A0A1H9JVZ3-F1
#
_cell.length_a   1.000
_cell.length_b   1.000
_cell.length_c   1.000
_cell.angle_alpha   90.00
_cell.angle_beta   90.00
_cell.angle_gamma   90.00
#
_symmetry.space_group_name_H-M   'P 1'
#
loop_
_entity.id
_entity.type
_entity.pdbx_description
1 polymer ?
#
loop_
_entity_poly.entity_id
_entity_poly.type
_entity_poly.pdbx_seq_one_letter_code
_entity_poly.pdbx_strand_id
1 'polypeptide(L)'
;MKLQTNELRKNKLFSVSKKNTILVALLITAALSLSSCKNAEENKAEMKQPTESLSSNKTSSTLGSLSVAEAEKKTIANLQEAFNGESNATARYAAFSKKAAEEGYKEIALLFKAASLAEKIHAGNHKGVLETMGIAVKPATINIKVLSTKENLEAAIKGETYEATIMYPNFLKDADIAGNQLALISLNYAYKTEKKHQAFYEQALAALISNKSNTLSSTYFVCPTCGNTYEATAPKRCGISMTSAEKFIKINSL
;
A
#
# COMPACT_ATOMS: atom_id res chain seq x y z
N MET A 1 1.81 32.42 -76.49
CA MET A 1 0.93 31.96 -75.38
C MET A 1 1.36 32.74 -74.13
N LYS A 2 0.73 33.88 -73.80
CA LYS A 2 -0.43 34.04 -72.88
C LYS A 2 -0.23 33.25 -71.57
N LEU A 3 -0.26 33.76 -70.34
CA LEU A 3 -0.52 35.05 -69.64
C LEU A 3 0.13 34.82 -68.22
N GLN A 4 0.83 35.76 -67.56
CA GLN A 4 0.29 36.77 -66.60
C GLN A 4 -0.80 36.18 -65.67
N THR A 5 -0.83 36.26 -64.34
CA THR A 5 -0.44 37.20 -63.26
C THR A 5 -0.45 36.38 -61.93
N ASN A 6 -0.12 36.80 -60.70
CA ASN A 6 -0.44 38.03 -60.01
C ASN A 6 0.33 38.12 -58.67
N GLU A 7 0.86 39.32 -58.43
CA GLU A 7 1.25 39.88 -57.13
C GLU A 7 0.06 40.03 -56.18
N LEU A 8 0.30 40.06 -54.86
CA LEU A 8 -0.10 41.15 -53.94
C LEU A 8 0.01 40.77 -52.45
N ARG A 9 0.89 41.52 -51.75
CA ARG A 9 0.66 42.30 -50.50
C ARG A 9 0.15 41.56 -49.23
N LYS A 10 0.68 41.78 -48.02
CA LYS A 10 0.97 43.07 -47.35
C LYS A 10 1.67 42.82 -45.99
N ASN A 11 2.59 43.71 -45.65
CA ASN A 11 3.19 43.92 -44.32
C ASN A 11 2.18 44.43 -43.27
N LYS A 12 2.41 44.10 -41.99
CA LYS A 12 2.45 44.99 -40.80
C LYS A 12 2.67 44.12 -39.54
N LEU A 13 3.79 44.20 -38.82
CA LEU A 13 4.27 45.24 -37.88
C LEU A 13 3.61 45.20 -36.48
N PHE A 14 4.50 45.15 -35.47
CA PHE A 14 4.34 45.52 -34.04
C PHE A 14 3.42 44.62 -33.17
N SER A 15 3.70 44.31 -31.88
CA SER A 15 4.67 44.83 -30.92
C SER A 15 4.97 43.78 -29.81
N VAL A 16 6.07 44.03 -29.10
CA VAL A 16 6.56 43.37 -27.89
C VAL A 16 5.72 43.77 -26.67
N SER A 17 5.50 42.87 -25.71
CA SER A 17 5.58 43.26 -24.29
C SER A 17 5.96 42.10 -23.36
N LYS A 18 6.95 42.37 -22.51
CA LYS A 18 7.52 41.51 -21.47
C LYS A 18 6.71 41.61 -20.17
N LYS A 19 6.67 40.49 -19.44
CA LYS A 19 6.72 40.29 -17.98
C LYS A 19 6.12 41.38 -17.07
N ASN A 20 5.19 40.96 -16.20
CA ASN A 20 4.98 41.59 -14.90
C ASN A 20 4.99 40.55 -13.77
N THR A 21 6.07 40.62 -12.98
CA THR A 21 6.23 40.04 -11.65
C THR A 21 5.63 41.04 -10.66
N ILE A 22 4.75 40.60 -9.75
CA ILE A 22 4.35 41.42 -8.60
C ILE A 22 4.59 40.59 -7.34
N LEU A 23 5.62 41.01 -6.62
CA LEU A 23 5.98 40.64 -5.26
C LEU A 23 5.33 41.68 -4.34
N VAL A 24 4.49 41.26 -3.39
CA VAL A 24 4.02 42.15 -2.30
C VAL A 24 4.40 41.50 -0.98
N ALA A 25 5.44 42.06 -0.37
CA ALA A 25 5.74 41.88 1.04
C ALA A 25 5.12 43.06 1.81
N LEU A 26 4.36 42.76 2.86
CA LEU A 26 3.98 43.77 3.86
C LEU A 26 4.25 43.19 5.26
N LEU A 27 5.27 43.74 5.91
CA LEU A 27 5.65 43.58 7.30
C LEU A 27 5.10 44.78 8.08
N ILE A 28 4.17 44.60 9.03
CA ILE A 28 3.92 45.58 10.10
C ILE A 28 3.51 44.86 11.40
N THR A 29 4.48 44.87 12.33
CA THR A 29 4.46 45.07 13.80
C THR A 29 3.69 44.15 14.76
N ALA A 30 4.46 43.85 15.82
CA ALA A 30 4.15 43.12 17.04
C ALA A 30 3.09 43.77 17.94
N ALA A 31 2.36 42.91 18.66
CA ALA A 31 1.88 43.18 20.00
C ALA A 31 2.11 41.93 20.86
N LEU A 32 3.05 42.03 21.81
CA LEU A 32 3.19 41.08 22.91
C LEU A 32 2.00 41.29 23.86
N SER A 33 1.30 40.22 24.20
CA SER A 33 0.54 40.12 25.43
C SER A 33 1.09 38.95 26.25
N LEU A 34 1.83 39.32 27.30
CA LEU A 34 2.21 38.44 28.40
C LEU A 34 0.97 38.19 29.25
N SER A 35 0.50 36.94 29.29
CA SER A 35 -0.35 36.47 30.37
C SER A 35 0.50 35.66 31.34
N SER A 36 0.84 36.33 32.43
CA SER A 36 1.47 35.84 33.64
C SER A 36 0.52 34.88 34.37
N CYS A 37 0.81 33.58 34.40
CA CYS A 37 0.26 32.69 35.42
C CYS A 37 1.23 32.65 36.60
N LYS A 38 0.91 33.42 37.64
CA LYS A 38 1.47 33.27 38.98
C LYS A 38 0.65 32.24 39.77
N ASN A 39 1.40 31.41 40.49
CA ASN A 39 1.08 30.70 41.74
C ASN A 39 1.28 29.19 41.62
N ALA A 40 2.54 28.81 41.86
CA ALA A 40 2.85 27.53 42.47
C ALA A 40 2.59 27.67 43.97
N GLU A 41 1.62 26.92 44.49
CA GLU A 41 1.55 26.60 45.90
C GLU A 41 1.82 25.10 46.06
N GLU A 42 2.79 24.85 46.93
CA GLU A 42 3.23 23.55 47.40
C GLU A 42 2.09 22.87 48.15
N ASN A 43 1.91 21.57 47.90
CA ASN A 43 1.30 20.70 48.90
C ASN A 43 2.16 19.44 49.04
N LYS A 44 3.03 19.49 50.05
CA LYS A 44 3.55 18.30 50.72
C LYS A 44 2.38 17.66 51.47
N ALA A 45 2.03 16.44 51.09
CA ALA A 45 1.25 15.56 51.94
C ALA A 45 2.01 14.26 52.16
N GLU A 46 2.09 13.95 53.43
CA GLU A 46 2.93 13.00 54.13
C GLU A 46 2.51 11.55 53.88
N MET A 47 3.50 10.68 53.69
CA MET A 47 3.32 9.25 53.51
C MET A 47 3.06 8.58 54.86
N LYS A 48 1.85 8.05 55.07
CA LYS A 48 1.55 7.09 56.13
C LYS A 48 1.13 5.75 55.53
N GLN A 49 1.82 4.69 55.95
CA GLN A 49 1.42 3.30 55.76
C GLN A 49 0.08 3.03 56.45
N PRO A 50 -0.69 2.07 55.90
CA PRO A 50 -1.18 1.00 56.75
C PRO A 50 -0.79 -0.39 56.21
N THR A 51 -0.27 -1.17 57.14
CA THR A 51 -0.15 -2.63 57.14
C THR A 51 -1.52 -3.31 57.21
N GLU A 52 -1.71 -4.37 56.42
CA GLU A 52 -2.47 -5.62 56.70
C GLU A 52 -2.60 -6.38 55.37
N SER A 53 -1.75 -7.37 55.10
CA SER A 53 -1.90 -8.80 55.40
C SER A 53 -2.83 -9.58 54.45
N LEU A 54 -2.21 -10.58 53.81
CA LEU A 54 -2.79 -11.81 53.26
C LEU A 54 -3.73 -11.69 52.04
N SER A 55 -3.20 -12.04 50.87
CA SER A 55 -3.36 -13.41 50.36
C SER A 55 -2.98 -13.46 48.88
N SER A 56 -1.97 -14.28 48.61
CA SER A 56 -1.60 -14.73 47.28
C SER A 56 -2.79 -15.44 46.61
N ASN A 57 -3.46 -14.75 45.69
CA ASN A 57 -4.21 -15.43 44.64
C ASN A 57 -3.65 -14.99 43.29
N LYS A 58 -2.57 -15.68 42.91
CA LYS A 58 -2.06 -15.76 41.56
C LYS A 58 -3.08 -16.57 40.76
N THR A 59 -4.09 -15.91 40.21
CA THR A 59 -5.01 -16.53 39.26
C THR A 59 -4.25 -16.73 37.96
N SER A 60 -3.71 -17.94 37.85
CA SER A 60 -3.11 -18.52 36.66
C SER A 60 -4.15 -18.55 35.52
N SER A 61 -4.16 -17.53 34.65
CA SER A 61 -4.77 -17.66 33.33
C SER A 61 -3.71 -18.23 32.37
N THR A 62 -3.51 -19.54 32.42
CA THR A 62 -2.64 -20.25 31.49
C THR A 62 -3.33 -20.37 30.13
N LEU A 63 -3.39 -19.28 29.36
CA LEU A 63 -3.23 -19.38 27.91
C LEU A 63 -1.73 -19.26 27.67
N GLY A 64 -1.05 -20.40 27.50
CA GLY A 64 0.40 -20.43 27.36
C GLY A 64 0.87 -19.49 26.24
N SER A 65 1.68 -18.50 26.58
CA SER A 65 2.40 -17.70 25.58
C SER A 65 3.30 -18.64 24.79
N LEU A 66 3.25 -18.58 23.45
CA LEU A 66 4.17 -19.31 22.57
C LEU A 66 5.61 -19.05 23.01
N SER A 67 6.42 -20.11 23.10
CA SER A 67 7.86 -19.94 23.24
C SER A 67 8.45 -19.34 21.95
N VAL A 68 9.62 -18.72 22.04
CA VAL A 68 10.34 -18.16 20.88
C VAL A 68 10.60 -19.23 19.82
N ALA A 69 10.96 -20.45 20.22
CA ALA A 69 11.21 -21.55 19.29
C ALA A 69 9.94 -22.01 18.57
N GLU A 70 8.80 -22.04 19.26
CA GLU A 70 7.51 -22.35 18.63
C GLU A 70 7.07 -21.22 17.69
N ALA A 71 7.27 -19.97 18.08
CA ALA A 71 6.99 -18.80 17.26
C ALA A 71 7.85 -18.77 15.98
N GLU A 72 9.12 -19.16 16.06
CA GLU A 72 10.01 -19.27 14.90
C GLU A 72 9.50 -20.36 13.92
N LYS A 73 9.16 -21.55 14.43
CA LYS A 73 8.56 -22.60 13.59
C LYS A 73 7.26 -22.15 12.93
N LYS A 74 6.43 -21.41 13.67
CA LYS A 74 5.18 -20.84 13.14
C LYS A 74 5.45 -19.76 12.11
N THR A 75 6.44 -18.90 12.31
CA THR A 75 6.86 -17.87 11.35
C THR A 75 7.32 -18.48 10.02
N ILE A 76 8.07 -19.58 10.06
CA ILE A 76 8.45 -20.33 8.83
C ILE A 76 7.21 -20.85 8.10
N ALA A 77 6.25 -21.44 8.83
CA ALA A 77 5.01 -21.93 8.24
C ALA A 77 4.18 -20.78 7.65
N ASN A 78 4.06 -19.67 8.37
CA ASN A 78 3.35 -18.46 7.94
C ASN A 78 3.96 -17.86 6.67
N LEU A 79 5.30 -17.77 6.57
CA LEU A 79 5.97 -17.28 5.36
C LEU A 79 5.73 -18.19 4.15
N GLN A 80 5.73 -19.51 4.36
CA GLN A 80 5.42 -20.47 3.30
C GLN A 80 3.94 -20.38 2.87
N GLU A 81 3.03 -20.15 3.81
CA GLU A 81 1.61 -19.91 3.53
C GLU A 81 1.39 -18.60 2.78
N ALA A 82 2.01 -17.50 3.23
CA ALA A 82 1.99 -16.21 2.54
C ALA A 82 2.56 -16.34 1.13
N PHE A 83 3.71 -16.99 0.95
CA PHE A 83 4.26 -17.27 -0.38
C PHE A 83 3.27 -17.99 -1.30
N ASN A 84 2.54 -18.98 -0.79
CA ASN A 84 1.55 -19.72 -1.56
C ASN A 84 0.34 -18.85 -1.91
N GLY A 85 -0.17 -18.07 -0.95
CA GLY A 85 -1.27 -17.12 -1.15
C GLY A 85 -0.94 -16.08 -2.21
N GLU A 86 0.20 -15.40 -2.04
CA GLU A 86 0.70 -14.36 -2.94
C GLU A 86 1.00 -14.89 -4.35
N SER A 87 1.54 -16.11 -4.45
CA SER A 87 1.74 -16.77 -5.75
C SER A 87 0.41 -17.08 -6.44
N ASN A 88 -0.61 -17.48 -5.68
CA ASN A 88 -1.95 -17.72 -6.22
C ASN A 88 -2.62 -16.40 -6.65
N ALA A 89 -2.54 -15.36 -5.82
CA ALA A 89 -3.05 -14.02 -6.10
C ALA A 89 -2.39 -13.41 -7.35
N THR A 90 -1.06 -13.51 -7.46
CA THR A 90 -0.30 -13.14 -8.67
C THR A 90 -0.94 -13.72 -9.93
N ALA A 91 -1.15 -15.04 -9.94
CA ALA A 91 -1.65 -15.76 -11.10
C ALA A 91 -3.13 -15.46 -11.38
N ARG A 92 -3.96 -15.35 -10.31
CA ARG A 92 -5.37 -14.98 -10.42
C ARG A 92 -5.54 -13.57 -10.98
N TYR A 93 -4.84 -12.58 -10.44
CA TYR A 93 -4.96 -11.19 -10.88
C TYR A 93 -4.44 -11.00 -12.30
N ALA A 94 -3.42 -11.74 -12.73
CA ALA A 94 -3.03 -11.76 -14.14
C ALA A 94 -4.17 -12.27 -15.04
N ALA A 95 -4.84 -13.35 -14.64
CA ALA A 95 -5.98 -13.89 -15.39
C ALA A 95 -7.21 -12.97 -15.36
N PHE A 96 -7.46 -12.32 -14.22
CA PHE A 96 -8.55 -11.36 -14.05
C PHE A 96 -8.32 -10.09 -14.87
N SER A 97 -7.06 -9.62 -14.97
CA SER A 97 -6.67 -8.53 -15.86
C SER A 97 -7.06 -8.84 -17.31
N LYS A 98 -6.68 -10.02 -17.80
CA LYS A 98 -7.03 -10.47 -19.16
C LYS A 98 -8.55 -10.50 -19.37
N LYS A 99 -9.29 -11.05 -18.41
CA LYS A 99 -10.76 -11.12 -18.48
C LYS A 99 -11.43 -9.74 -18.47
N ALA A 100 -10.96 -8.82 -17.64
CA ALA A 100 -11.46 -7.45 -17.63
C ALA A 100 -11.19 -6.73 -18.95
N ALA A 101 -10.04 -6.98 -19.58
CA ALA A 101 -9.72 -6.44 -20.90
C ALA A 101 -10.66 -6.99 -21.98
N GLU A 102 -10.91 -8.30 -21.98
CA GLU A 102 -11.84 -8.96 -22.91
C GLU A 102 -13.28 -8.44 -22.78
N GLU A 103 -13.70 -8.06 -21.57
CA GLU A 103 -15.02 -7.49 -21.30
C GLU A 103 -15.09 -5.96 -21.53
N GLY A 104 -14.00 -5.34 -21.97
CA GLY A 104 -13.94 -3.91 -22.29
C GLY A 104 -13.65 -2.98 -21.10
N TYR A 105 -13.32 -3.52 -19.93
CA TYR A 105 -13.01 -2.77 -18.71
C TYR A 105 -11.51 -2.51 -18.57
N LYS A 106 -10.96 -1.66 -19.46
CA LYS A 106 -9.53 -1.38 -19.55
C LYS A 106 -8.91 -0.91 -18.23
N GLU A 107 -9.53 0.02 -17.52
CA GLU A 107 -8.99 0.59 -16.28
C GLU A 107 -8.95 -0.45 -15.15
N ILE A 108 -9.96 -1.32 -15.07
CA ILE A 108 -10.01 -2.45 -14.13
C ILE A 108 -8.94 -3.49 -14.49
N ALA A 109 -8.73 -3.75 -15.77
CA ALA A 109 -7.67 -4.64 -16.24
C ALA A 109 -6.28 -4.12 -15.85
N LEU A 110 -6.04 -2.81 -15.94
CA LEU A 110 -4.78 -2.18 -15.49
C LEU A 110 -4.59 -2.29 -13.98
N LEU A 111 -5.66 -2.14 -13.19
CA LEU A 111 -5.61 -2.35 -11.74
C LEU A 111 -5.18 -3.78 -11.40
N PHE A 112 -5.86 -4.79 -11.98
CA PHE A 112 -5.49 -6.20 -11.75
C PHE A 112 -4.05 -6.50 -12.22
N LYS A 113 -3.59 -5.88 -13.31
CA LYS A 113 -2.20 -6.02 -13.77
C LYS A 113 -1.20 -5.45 -12.78
N ALA A 114 -1.50 -4.30 -12.19
CA ALA A 114 -0.66 -3.67 -11.18
C ALA A 114 -0.60 -4.50 -9.88
N ALA A 115 -1.75 -4.96 -9.38
CA ALA A 115 -1.82 -5.84 -8.21
C ALA A 115 -1.11 -7.19 -8.45
N SER A 116 -1.32 -7.82 -9.61
CA SER A 116 -0.57 -9.05 -9.97
C SER A 116 0.95 -8.88 -9.88
N LEU A 117 1.47 -7.71 -10.27
CA LEU A 117 2.90 -7.41 -10.11
C LEU A 117 3.30 -7.19 -8.65
N ALA A 118 2.46 -6.54 -7.86
CA ALA A 118 2.68 -6.33 -6.43
C ALA A 118 2.72 -7.67 -5.67
N GLU A 119 1.76 -8.56 -5.91
CA GLU A 119 1.69 -9.90 -5.30
C GLU A 119 2.90 -10.74 -5.68
N LYS A 120 3.40 -10.59 -6.91
CA LYS A 120 4.65 -11.24 -7.33
C LYS A 120 5.85 -10.76 -6.52
N ILE A 121 5.89 -9.48 -6.17
CA ILE A 121 6.94 -8.89 -5.33
C ILE A 121 6.80 -9.40 -3.89
N HIS A 122 5.58 -9.49 -3.34
CA HIS A 122 5.33 -10.05 -2.01
C HIS A 122 5.77 -11.51 -1.93
N ALA A 123 5.35 -12.35 -2.87
CA ALA A 123 5.78 -13.75 -2.97
C ALA A 123 7.31 -13.85 -3.04
N GLY A 124 7.95 -13.03 -3.87
CA GLY A 124 9.41 -12.97 -3.97
C GLY A 124 10.10 -12.61 -2.65
N ASN A 125 9.56 -11.64 -1.92
CA ASN A 125 10.09 -11.23 -0.61
C ASN A 125 9.96 -12.36 0.42
N HIS A 126 8.79 -12.99 0.55
CA HIS A 126 8.58 -14.09 1.50
C HIS A 126 9.50 -15.27 1.21
N LYS A 127 9.63 -15.62 -0.08
CA LYS A 127 10.57 -16.64 -0.55
C LYS A 127 12.01 -16.29 -0.16
N GLY A 128 12.45 -15.06 -0.40
CA GLY A 128 13.80 -14.62 -0.06
C GLY A 128 14.11 -14.68 1.45
N VAL A 129 13.12 -14.41 2.31
CA VAL A 129 13.27 -14.60 3.76
C VAL A 129 13.48 -16.08 4.10
N LEU A 130 12.63 -16.97 3.59
CA LEU A 130 12.77 -18.42 3.81
C LEU A 130 14.14 -18.94 3.34
N GLU A 131 14.61 -18.51 2.18
CA GLU A 131 15.92 -18.90 1.64
C GLU A 131 17.07 -18.40 2.52
N THR A 132 16.98 -17.18 3.05
CA THR A 132 17.97 -16.62 3.99
C THR A 132 18.01 -17.41 5.31
N MET A 133 16.90 -18.03 5.70
CA MET A 133 16.80 -18.91 6.85
C MET A 133 17.27 -20.35 6.55
N GLY A 134 17.74 -20.63 5.33
CA GLY A 134 18.15 -21.97 4.90
C GLY A 134 16.98 -22.93 4.64
N ILE A 135 15.75 -22.41 4.50
CA ILE A 135 14.54 -23.19 4.28
C ILE A 135 14.27 -23.30 2.78
N ALA A 136 14.19 -24.54 2.28
CA ALA A 136 13.77 -24.80 0.91
C ALA A 136 12.27 -24.49 0.73
N VAL A 137 11.96 -23.56 -0.18
CA VAL A 137 10.58 -23.15 -0.46
C VAL A 137 9.87 -24.19 -1.31
N LYS A 138 8.70 -24.64 -0.85
CA LYS A 138 7.85 -25.56 -1.61
C LYS A 138 7.13 -24.80 -2.72
N PRO A 139 7.02 -25.37 -3.93
CA PRO A 139 6.25 -24.75 -5.01
C PRO A 139 4.80 -24.48 -4.59
N ALA A 140 4.29 -23.30 -4.95
CA ALA A 140 2.91 -22.95 -4.69
C ALA A 140 1.96 -23.76 -5.59
N THR A 141 0.85 -24.22 -5.00
CA THR A 141 -0.25 -24.80 -5.78
C THR A 141 -1.12 -23.69 -6.34
N ILE A 142 -1.10 -23.53 -7.66
CA ILE A 142 -1.87 -22.51 -8.36
C ILE A 142 -3.25 -23.06 -8.73
N ASN A 143 -4.30 -22.37 -8.28
CA ASN A 143 -5.69 -22.69 -8.61
C ASN A 143 -6.39 -21.39 -9.01
N ILE A 144 -6.79 -21.29 -10.27
CA ILE A 144 -7.38 -20.09 -10.85
C ILE A 144 -8.79 -20.42 -11.32
N LYS A 145 -9.77 -19.70 -10.78
CA LYS A 145 -11.14 -19.69 -11.27
C LYS A 145 -11.44 -18.29 -11.80
N VAL A 146 -11.61 -18.16 -13.11
CA VAL A 146 -11.95 -16.89 -13.78
C VAL A 146 -13.44 -16.86 -14.07
N LEU A 147 -14.12 -15.80 -13.63
CA LEU A 147 -15.54 -15.53 -13.85
C LEU A 147 -15.73 -14.17 -14.54
N SER A 148 -16.89 -13.52 -14.41
CA SER A 148 -17.06 -12.14 -14.89
C SER A 148 -16.15 -11.16 -14.13
N THR A 149 -15.84 -9.99 -14.70
CA THR A 149 -15.03 -8.97 -14.01
C THR A 149 -15.62 -8.56 -12.67
N LYS A 150 -16.95 -8.49 -12.57
CA LYS A 150 -17.64 -8.19 -11.32
C LYS A 150 -17.36 -9.26 -10.25
N GLU A 151 -17.56 -10.53 -10.58
CA GLU A 151 -17.32 -11.65 -9.66
C GLU A 151 -15.83 -11.78 -9.30
N ASN A 152 -14.93 -11.48 -10.24
CA ASN A 152 -13.49 -11.47 -10.00
C ASN A 152 -13.09 -10.36 -9.01
N LEU A 153 -13.70 -9.16 -9.10
CA LEU A 153 -13.51 -8.08 -8.13
C LEU A 153 -14.03 -8.47 -6.74
N GLU A 154 -15.23 -9.04 -6.65
CA GLU A 154 -15.79 -9.55 -5.38
C GLU A 154 -14.86 -10.59 -4.74
N ALA A 155 -14.32 -11.51 -5.56
CA ALA A 155 -13.38 -12.52 -5.11
C ALA A 155 -12.01 -11.94 -4.71
N ALA A 156 -11.57 -10.85 -5.33
CA ALA A 156 -10.36 -10.13 -4.97
C ALA A 156 -10.53 -9.39 -3.64
N ILE A 157 -11.62 -8.63 -3.48
CA ILE A 157 -11.96 -7.93 -2.22
C ILE A 157 -11.98 -8.92 -1.05
N LYS A 158 -12.61 -10.09 -1.22
CA LYS A 158 -12.64 -11.12 -0.17
C LYS A 158 -11.25 -11.61 0.22
N GLY A 159 -10.37 -11.84 -0.76
CA GLY A 159 -8.99 -12.26 -0.52
C GLY A 159 -8.20 -11.20 0.23
N GLU A 160 -8.13 -10.01 -0.33
CA GLU A 160 -7.42 -8.85 0.25
C GLU A 160 -7.92 -8.50 1.65
N THR A 161 -9.23 -8.58 1.88
CA THR A 161 -9.81 -8.35 3.22
C THR A 161 -9.33 -9.40 4.21
N TYR A 162 -9.35 -10.69 3.84
CA TYR A 162 -8.86 -11.75 4.72
C TYR A 162 -7.37 -11.54 5.06
N GLU A 163 -6.58 -11.18 4.06
CA GLU A 163 -5.15 -10.94 4.23
C GLU A 163 -4.88 -9.75 5.14
N ALA A 164 -5.55 -8.62 4.88
CA ALA A 164 -5.40 -7.37 5.61
C ALA A 164 -6.01 -7.38 7.03
N THR A 165 -6.96 -8.27 7.34
CA THR A 165 -7.65 -8.26 8.64
C THR A 165 -7.35 -9.46 9.53
N ILE A 166 -7.00 -10.60 8.93
CA ILE A 166 -6.78 -11.86 9.65
C ILE A 166 -5.37 -12.40 9.43
N MET A 167 -4.98 -12.69 8.19
CA MET A 167 -3.76 -13.44 7.90
C MET A 167 -2.51 -12.67 8.34
N TYR A 168 -2.26 -11.49 7.75
CA TYR A 168 -1.04 -10.72 8.02
C TYR A 168 -0.93 -10.22 9.46
N PRO A 169 -1.99 -9.71 10.11
CA PRO A 169 -1.91 -9.36 11.53
C PRO A 169 -1.45 -10.52 12.42
N ASN A 170 -1.95 -11.73 12.18
CA ASN A 170 -1.54 -12.91 12.93
C ASN A 170 -0.10 -13.32 12.60
N PHE A 171 0.29 -13.28 11.32
CA PHE A 171 1.64 -13.63 10.91
C PHE A 171 2.69 -12.67 11.48
N LEU A 172 2.38 -11.37 11.48
CA LEU A 172 3.22 -10.34 12.09
C LEU A 172 3.40 -10.56 13.59
N LYS A 173 2.33 -10.93 14.31
CA LYS A 173 2.40 -11.24 15.74
C LYS A 173 3.35 -12.42 16.01
N ASP A 174 3.25 -13.48 15.22
CA ASP A 174 4.14 -14.65 15.40
C ASP A 174 5.60 -14.30 15.10
N ALA A 175 5.85 -13.53 14.02
CA ALA A 175 7.19 -13.08 13.65
C ALA A 175 7.82 -12.13 14.70
N ASP A 176 6.99 -11.31 15.36
CA ASP A 176 7.42 -10.43 16.46
C ASP A 176 7.84 -11.23 17.69
N ILE A 177 7.03 -12.23 18.10
CA ILE A 177 7.38 -13.14 19.20
C ILE A 177 8.67 -13.92 18.89
N ALA A 178 8.86 -14.30 17.61
CA ALA A 178 10.08 -14.98 17.16
C ALA A 178 11.31 -14.06 17.10
N GLY A 179 11.11 -12.73 17.09
CA GLY A 179 12.18 -11.74 16.92
C GLY A 179 12.77 -11.71 15.50
N ASN A 180 12.05 -12.23 14.49
CA ASN A 180 12.56 -12.36 13.13
C ASN A 180 12.29 -11.08 12.31
N GLN A 181 13.29 -10.20 12.24
CA GLN A 181 13.14 -8.89 11.63
C GLN A 181 12.93 -8.94 10.10
N LEU A 182 13.54 -9.89 9.40
CA LEU A 182 13.35 -10.03 7.96
C LEU A 182 11.92 -10.48 7.63
N ALA A 183 11.38 -11.41 8.43
CA ALA A 183 9.99 -11.82 8.32
C ALA A 183 9.04 -10.63 8.59
N LEU A 184 9.27 -9.86 9.66
CA LEU A 184 8.47 -8.66 9.98
C LEU A 184 8.47 -7.66 8.83
N ILE A 185 9.62 -7.35 8.23
CA ILE A 185 9.72 -6.43 7.09
C ILE A 185 8.91 -6.96 5.91
N SER A 186 9.13 -8.22 5.53
CA SER A 186 8.47 -8.82 4.38
C SER A 186 6.95 -8.90 4.54
N LEU A 187 6.47 -9.32 5.72
CA LEU A 187 5.04 -9.41 6.04
C LEU A 187 4.39 -8.03 6.13
N ASN A 188 5.09 -7.03 6.68
CA ASN A 188 4.57 -5.67 6.82
C ASN A 188 4.50 -4.93 5.47
N TYR A 189 5.37 -5.29 4.52
CA TYR A 189 5.28 -4.79 3.15
C TYR A 189 3.97 -5.21 2.48
N ALA A 190 3.66 -6.50 2.48
CA ALA A 190 2.40 -7.02 1.95
C ALA A 190 1.19 -6.47 2.72
N TYR A 191 1.18 -6.62 4.05
CA TYR A 191 0.10 -6.13 4.92
C TYR A 191 -0.37 -4.69 4.63
N LYS A 192 0.58 -3.77 4.44
CA LYS A 192 0.26 -2.36 4.16
C LYS A 192 -0.21 -2.13 2.73
N THR A 193 0.23 -2.95 1.78
CA THR A 193 -0.19 -2.90 0.38
C THR A 193 -1.58 -3.50 0.20
N GLU A 194 -1.90 -4.62 0.84
CA GLU A 194 -3.21 -5.31 0.73
C GLU A 194 -4.38 -4.45 1.20
N LYS A 195 -4.18 -3.64 2.24
CA LYS A 195 -5.18 -2.63 2.65
C LYS A 195 -5.52 -1.65 1.54
N LYS A 196 -4.55 -1.30 0.69
CA LYS A 196 -4.77 -0.40 -0.45
C LYS A 196 -5.42 -1.15 -1.60
N HIS A 197 -4.99 -2.39 -1.89
CA HIS A 197 -5.61 -3.22 -2.92
C HIS A 197 -7.07 -3.49 -2.62
N GLN A 198 -7.42 -3.83 -1.37
CA GLN A 198 -8.81 -3.94 -0.92
C GLN A 198 -9.61 -2.68 -1.30
N ALA A 199 -9.13 -1.50 -0.91
CA ALA A 199 -9.80 -0.24 -1.19
C ALA A 199 -9.92 0.05 -2.70
N PHE A 200 -8.88 -0.26 -3.49
CA PHE A 200 -8.93 -0.11 -4.95
C PHE A 200 -9.96 -1.03 -5.59
N TYR A 201 -10.06 -2.28 -5.17
CA TYR A 201 -11.06 -3.21 -5.71
C TYR A 201 -12.49 -2.85 -5.30
N GLU A 202 -12.71 -2.38 -4.07
CA GLU A 202 -14.00 -1.87 -3.62
C GLU A 202 -14.45 -0.67 -4.48
N GLN A 203 -13.54 0.27 -4.75
CA GLN A 203 -13.80 1.42 -5.64
C GLN A 203 -14.06 0.97 -7.08
N ALA A 204 -13.29 0.01 -7.59
CA ALA A 204 -13.46 -0.52 -8.93
C ALA A 204 -14.81 -1.23 -9.10
N LEU A 205 -15.25 -2.01 -8.09
CA LEU A 205 -16.55 -2.67 -8.09
C LEU A 205 -17.69 -1.65 -8.06
N ALA A 206 -17.60 -0.62 -7.22
CA ALA A 206 -18.59 0.45 -7.16
C ALA A 206 -18.69 1.21 -8.49
N ALA A 207 -17.55 1.53 -9.11
CA ALA A 207 -17.49 2.18 -10.41
C ALA A 207 -18.08 1.29 -11.51
N LEU A 208 -17.78 -0.01 -11.51
CA LEU A 208 -18.33 -0.98 -12.45
C LEU A 208 -19.85 -1.06 -12.36
N ILE A 209 -20.41 -1.22 -11.15
CA ILE A 209 -21.86 -1.28 -10.92
C ILE A 209 -22.56 0.01 -11.36
N SER A 210 -21.87 1.16 -11.22
CA SER A 210 -22.39 2.47 -11.61
C SER A 210 -22.17 2.82 -13.08
N ASN A 211 -21.63 1.90 -13.90
CA ASN A 211 -21.22 2.15 -15.28
C ASN A 211 -20.24 3.34 -15.45
N LYS A 212 -19.34 3.50 -14.49
CA LYS A 212 -18.31 4.57 -14.43
C LYS A 212 -16.89 3.99 -14.34
N SER A 213 -16.66 2.76 -14.77
CA SER A 213 -15.34 2.12 -14.72
C SER A 213 -14.27 2.91 -15.49
N ASN A 214 -14.66 3.67 -16.52
CA ASN A 214 -13.81 4.56 -17.28
C ASN A 214 -13.29 5.80 -16.50
N THR A 215 -13.81 6.07 -15.29
CA THR A 215 -13.31 7.14 -14.42
C THR A 215 -12.18 6.69 -13.49
N LEU A 216 -11.91 5.38 -13.44
CA LEU A 216 -10.80 4.83 -12.66
C LEU A 216 -9.45 5.22 -13.30
N SER A 217 -8.38 5.07 -12.54
CA SER A 217 -7.05 5.41 -13.04
C SER A 217 -6.65 4.52 -14.22
N SER A 218 -6.14 5.16 -15.28
CA SER A 218 -5.52 4.50 -16.43
C SER A 218 -3.99 4.37 -16.30
N THR A 219 -3.43 4.69 -15.13
CA THR A 219 -2.00 4.55 -14.84
C THR A 219 -1.79 4.17 -13.38
N TYR A 220 -0.97 3.15 -13.15
CA TYR A 220 -0.52 2.74 -11.83
C TYR A 220 1.01 2.73 -11.76
N PHE A 221 1.53 2.87 -10.55
CA PHE A 221 2.95 2.79 -10.25
C PHE A 221 3.16 1.79 -9.12
N VAL A 222 3.94 0.74 -9.37
CA VAL A 222 4.23 -0.32 -8.40
C VAL A 222 5.64 -0.15 -7.88
N CYS A 223 5.80 -0.10 -6.56
CA CYS A 223 7.11 -0.06 -5.92
C CYS A 223 7.80 -1.43 -6.08
N PRO A 224 8.97 -1.53 -6.74
CA PRO A 224 9.62 -2.81 -7.01
C PRO A 224 10.17 -3.51 -5.75
N THR A 225 10.19 -2.82 -4.61
CA THR A 225 10.75 -3.35 -3.35
C THR A 225 9.67 -3.99 -2.48
N CYS A 226 8.49 -3.38 -2.41
CA CYS A 226 7.47 -3.74 -1.42
C CYS A 226 6.06 -3.89 -2.00
N GLY A 227 5.92 -3.93 -3.33
CA GLY A 227 4.63 -4.08 -4.00
C GLY A 227 3.69 -2.88 -3.96
N ASN A 228 3.92 -1.90 -3.09
CA ASN A 228 3.02 -0.75 -2.90
C ASN A 228 2.58 -0.07 -4.21
N THR A 229 1.28 -0.09 -4.45
CA THR A 229 0.64 0.40 -5.67
C THR A 229 0.08 1.82 -5.50
N TYR A 230 0.38 2.72 -6.44
CA TYR A 230 -0.13 4.10 -6.47
C TYR A 230 -0.90 4.35 -7.76
N GLU A 231 -2.05 5.01 -7.66
CA GLU A 231 -2.85 5.44 -8.80
C GLU A 231 -2.42 6.83 -9.30
N ALA A 232 -2.50 7.05 -10.62
CA ALA A 232 -2.26 8.29 -11.36
C ALA A 232 -0.86 8.90 -11.27
N THR A 233 -0.27 9.02 -10.07
CA THR A 233 1.04 9.62 -9.82
C THR A 233 1.83 8.83 -8.78
N ALA A 234 3.14 8.70 -8.95
CA ALA A 234 4.04 8.14 -7.94
C ALA A 234 4.55 9.24 -6.99
N PRO A 235 4.69 8.97 -5.68
CA PRO A 235 5.33 9.89 -4.75
C PRO A 235 6.85 9.96 -5.00
N LYS A 236 7.52 10.99 -4.48
CA LYS A 236 9.00 11.11 -4.53
C LYS A 236 9.71 9.89 -3.91
N ARG A 237 9.11 9.32 -2.86
CA ARG A 237 9.56 8.10 -2.20
C ARG A 237 8.36 7.24 -1.82
N CYS A 238 8.50 5.93 -1.88
CA CYS A 238 7.49 4.99 -1.41
C CYS A 238 7.22 5.19 0.09
N GLY A 239 5.96 5.35 0.47
CA GLY A 239 5.55 5.49 1.88
C GLY A 239 5.70 4.22 2.73
N ILE A 240 6.17 3.11 2.15
CA ILE A 240 6.44 1.85 2.86
C ILE A 240 7.94 1.57 2.91
N SER A 241 8.60 1.49 1.75
CA SER A 241 10.01 1.06 1.63
C SER A 241 11.00 2.20 1.43
N MET A 242 10.54 3.45 1.29
CA MET A 242 11.37 4.63 0.96
C MET A 242 12.08 4.57 -0.40
N THR A 243 11.76 3.56 -1.24
CA THR A 243 12.21 3.44 -2.63
C THR A 243 11.93 4.73 -3.39
N SER A 244 12.91 5.22 -4.13
CA SER A 244 12.81 6.49 -4.87
C SER A 244 11.93 6.37 -6.12
N ALA A 245 11.26 7.47 -6.49
CA ALA A 245 10.26 7.53 -7.56
C ALA A 245 10.73 6.98 -8.90
N GLU A 246 11.99 7.19 -9.27
CA GLU A 246 12.55 6.76 -10.56
C GLU A 246 12.61 5.24 -10.73
N LYS A 247 12.48 4.48 -9.64
CA LYS A 247 12.50 3.01 -9.67
C LYS A 247 11.11 2.40 -9.81
N PHE A 248 10.04 3.20 -9.72
CA PHE A 248 8.69 2.67 -9.78
C PHE A 248 8.40 2.08 -11.16
N ILE A 249 7.73 0.93 -11.16
CA ILE A 249 7.30 0.28 -12.39
C ILE A 249 5.97 0.90 -12.79
N LYS A 250 5.95 1.58 -13.93
CA LYS A 250 4.74 2.22 -14.47
C LYS A 250 3.92 1.21 -15.26
N ILE A 251 2.64 1.11 -14.95
CA ILE A 251 1.64 0.28 -15.64
C ILE A 251 0.59 1.22 -16.25
N ASN A 252 0.62 1.40 -17.57
CA ASN A 252 -0.33 2.25 -18.31
C ASN A 252 -0.80 1.62 -19.63
N SER A 253 -0.48 0.35 -19.84
CA SER A 253 -0.91 -0.45 -20.98
C SER A 253 -1.10 -1.91 -20.56
N LEU A 254 -2.01 -2.60 -21.26
CA LEU A 254 -2.28 -4.03 -21.09
C LEU A 254 -1.27 -4.88 -21.85
#